data_AF-A0AAE0EZ89-F1
#
_entry.id   AF-A0AAE0EZ89-F1
#
_cell.length_a   1.000
_cell.length_b   1.000
_cell.length_c   1.000
_cell.angle_alpha   90.00
_cell.angle_beta   90.00
_cell.angle_gamma   90.00
#
_symmetry.space_group_name_H-M   'P 1'
#
loop_
_entity.id
_entity.type
_entity.pdbx_description
1 polymer ?
#
loop_
_entity_poly.entity_id
_entity_poly.type
_entity_poly.pdbx_seq_one_letter_code
_entity_poly.pdbx_strand_id
1 'polypeptide(L)'
;MAGKLHKLTLPTLLGSHTRAFSDGAQDGGKIEEMALQLAEVTGESTGDITVKLDELSKIIPDLGAVHLGFPSVQPKTLLRLALNLDEVFQRIFRLKTMLPACDILFMVCKRPTLVIDDDLQLVHTTLQDLKNKGYSSDMIEAIAEDFPGLLVKVPPSSSL
;
A
#
# COMPACT_ATOMS: atom_id res chain seq x y z
N MET A 1 -33.24 19.05 12.89
CA MET A 1 -32.97 17.60 12.81
C MET A 1 -31.47 17.43 12.55
N ALA A 2 -30.70 17.11 13.59
CA ALA A 2 -29.25 16.96 13.47
C ALA A 2 -28.93 15.57 12.89
N GLY A 3 -28.49 15.55 11.63
CA GLY A 3 -28.02 14.34 10.96
C GLY A 3 -26.73 13.85 11.61
N LYS A 4 -26.78 12.64 12.20
CA LYS A 4 -25.62 11.91 12.69
C LYS A 4 -24.65 11.64 11.53
N LEU A 5 -23.56 12.39 11.47
CA LEU A 5 -22.36 12.03 10.72
C LEU A 5 -21.76 10.79 11.40
N HIS A 6 -22.11 9.61 10.89
CA HIS A 6 -21.44 8.37 11.26
C HIS A 6 -19.96 8.50 10.85
N LYS A 7 -19.07 8.34 11.85
CA LYS A 7 -17.64 8.12 11.63
C LYS A 7 -17.49 6.92 10.71
N LEU A 8 -17.25 7.17 9.42
CA LEU A 8 -16.80 6.16 8.48
C LEU A 8 -15.40 5.74 8.92
N THR A 9 -15.28 4.55 9.50
CA THR A 9 -13.99 3.93 9.73
C THR A 9 -13.47 3.37 8.42
N LEU A 10 -12.16 3.41 8.24
CA LEU A 10 -11.47 3.01 7.02
C LEU A 10 -11.83 1.66 6.40
N PRO A 11 -12.16 0.62 7.20
CA PRO A 11 -12.59 -0.66 6.64
C PRO A 11 -13.83 -0.55 5.75
N THR A 12 -14.66 0.48 5.93
CA THR A 12 -15.90 0.66 5.16
C THR A 12 -15.66 1.27 3.78
N LEU A 13 -14.54 1.96 3.56
CA LEU A 13 -14.24 2.65 2.29
C LEU A 13 -13.46 1.79 1.29
N LEU A 14 -12.79 0.72 1.75
CA LEU A 14 -11.82 -0.03 0.94
C LEU A 14 -12.34 -1.33 0.32
N GLY A 15 -13.63 -1.65 0.47
CA GLY A 15 -14.19 -2.89 -0.07
C GLY A 15 -13.84 -4.10 0.81
N SER A 16 -14.82 -4.96 0.97
CA SER A 16 -14.83 -6.06 1.93
C SER A 16 -13.87 -7.20 1.57
N HIS A 17 -12.62 -7.08 2.03
CA HIS A 17 -11.71 -8.20 2.22
C HIS A 17 -11.27 -8.28 3.69
N THR A 18 -12.21 -8.53 4.59
CA THR A 18 -11.88 -9.07 5.92
C THR A 18 -11.63 -10.57 5.77
N ARG A 19 -10.42 -10.97 5.35
CA ARG A 19 -9.94 -12.30 5.72
C ARG A 19 -9.59 -12.22 7.19
N ALA A 20 -10.40 -12.90 8.01
CA ALA A 20 -10.19 -13.00 9.44
C ALA A 20 -8.76 -13.51 9.69
N PHE A 21 -7.95 -12.69 10.37
CA PHE A 21 -6.72 -13.12 11.02
C PHE A 21 -7.08 -14.22 12.02
N SER A 22 -6.87 -15.46 11.61
CA SER A 22 -6.94 -16.65 12.47
C SER A 22 -5.58 -17.30 12.41
N ASP A 23 -4.65 -16.90 13.27
CA ASP A 23 -4.07 -17.74 14.33
C ASP A 23 -2.91 -16.99 15.02
N GLY A 24 -3.15 -16.49 16.23
CA GLY A 24 -2.39 -15.42 16.89
C GLY A 24 -1.15 -15.83 17.69
N ALA A 25 -0.24 -16.64 17.14
CA ALA A 25 0.99 -17.01 17.86
C ALA A 25 2.28 -16.99 17.03
N GLN A 26 2.21 -16.98 15.69
CA GLN A 26 3.41 -17.03 14.84
C GLN A 26 3.86 -15.67 14.27
N ASP A 27 3.00 -14.65 14.33
CA ASP A 27 3.26 -13.36 13.68
C ASP A 27 4.02 -12.37 14.59
N GLY A 28 3.82 -12.46 15.91
CA GLY A 28 4.49 -11.59 16.89
C GLY A 28 6.01 -11.72 16.89
N GLY A 29 6.54 -12.93 16.71
CA GLY A 29 7.99 -13.16 16.64
C GLY A 29 8.65 -12.58 15.39
N LYS A 30 7.91 -12.50 14.27
CA LYS A 30 8.44 -11.91 13.02
C LYS A 30 8.45 -10.40 13.05
N ILE A 31 7.46 -9.79 13.69
CA ILE A 31 7.43 -8.33 13.90
C ILE A 31 8.58 -7.93 14.83
N GLU A 32 8.84 -8.66 15.92
CA GLU A 32 9.99 -8.40 16.80
C GLU A 32 11.33 -8.59 16.09
N GLU A 33 11.49 -9.64 15.29
CA GLU A 33 12.72 -9.87 14.52
C GLU A 33 12.98 -8.76 13.50
N MET A 34 11.94 -8.33 12.77
CA MET A 34 12.05 -7.17 11.87
C MET A 34 12.32 -5.88 12.62
N ALA A 35 11.66 -5.64 13.76
CA ALA A 35 11.88 -4.44 14.57
C ALA A 35 13.33 -4.37 15.07
N LEU A 36 13.93 -5.51 15.43
CA LEU A 36 15.33 -5.59 15.82
C LEU A 36 16.26 -5.22 14.64
N GLN A 37 16.04 -5.81 13.46
CA GLN A 37 16.81 -5.50 12.25
C GLN A 37 16.69 -4.03 11.83
N LEU A 38 15.53 -3.41 12.08
CA LEU A 38 15.27 -2.01 11.75
C LEU A 38 15.86 -1.05 12.79
N ALA A 39 15.84 -1.41 14.08
CA ALA A 39 16.46 -0.64 15.14
C ALA A 39 17.97 -0.50 14.92
N GLU A 40 18.65 -1.57 14.50
CA GLU A 40 20.08 -1.55 14.16
C GLU A 40 20.41 -0.60 12.99
N VAL A 41 19.48 -0.43 12.04
CA VAL A 41 19.67 0.40 10.85
C VAL A 41 19.31 1.87 11.09
N THR A 42 18.41 2.15 12.02
CA THR A 42 17.85 3.50 12.24
C THR A 42 18.36 4.19 13.50
N GLY A 43 18.82 3.41 14.49
CA GLY A 43 19.07 3.91 15.84
C GLY A 43 17.81 4.23 16.65
N GLU A 44 16.61 3.91 16.14
CA GLU A 44 15.36 4.03 16.92
C GLU A 44 15.19 2.86 17.90
N SER A 45 14.35 3.05 18.92
CA SER A 45 14.06 1.97 19.86
C SER A 45 13.21 0.89 19.19
N THR A 46 13.50 -0.39 19.49
CA THR A 46 12.72 -1.52 18.99
C THR A 46 11.23 -1.37 19.32
N GLY A 47 10.91 -0.84 20.52
CA GLY A 47 9.53 -0.60 20.95
C GLY A 47 8.78 0.38 20.06
N ASP A 48 9.41 1.50 19.68
CA ASP A 48 8.79 2.49 18.79
C ASP A 48 8.54 1.92 17.39
N ILE A 49 9.48 1.11 16.88
CA ILE A 49 9.34 0.45 15.58
C ILE A 49 8.22 -0.58 15.62
N THR A 50 8.10 -1.38 16.68
CA THR A 50 7.01 -2.35 16.83
C THR A 50 5.64 -1.68 16.83
N VAL A 51 5.48 -0.54 17.52
CA VAL A 51 4.23 0.23 17.51
C VAL A 51 3.90 0.73 16.10
N LYS A 52 4.88 1.29 15.39
CA LYS A 52 4.68 1.78 14.01
C LYS A 52 4.35 0.66 13.02
N LEU A 53 4.97 -0.51 13.18
CA LEU A 53 4.66 -1.70 12.37
C LEU A 53 3.27 -2.25 12.67
N ASP A 54 2.85 -2.25 13.94
CA ASP A 54 1.49 -2.62 14.34
C ASP A 54 0.45 -1.65 13.75
N GLU A 55 0.72 -0.34 13.78
CA GLU A 55 -0.13 0.66 13.14
C GLU A 55 -0.19 0.50 11.60
N LEU A 56 0.96 0.21 10.97
CA LEU A 56 1.01 -0.09 9.54
C LEU A 56 0.16 -1.32 9.20
N SER A 57 0.19 -2.36 10.04
CA SER A 57 -0.63 -3.56 9.85
C SER A 57 -2.13 -3.27 9.95
N LYS A 58 -2.54 -2.26 10.71
CA LYS A 58 -3.96 -1.84 10.75
C LYS A 58 -4.40 -1.12 9.47
N ILE A 59 -3.47 -0.49 8.75
CA ILE A 59 -3.74 0.24 7.50
C ILE A 59 -3.65 -0.72 6.31
N ILE A 60 -2.66 -1.62 6.31
CA ILE A 60 -2.41 -2.60 5.25
C ILE A 60 -2.31 -4.00 5.91
N PRO A 61 -3.46 -4.61 6.29
CA PRO A 61 -3.49 -5.85 7.06
C PRO A 61 -2.79 -7.02 6.38
N ASP A 62 -2.88 -7.10 5.06
CA ASP A 62 -2.30 -8.21 4.30
C ASP A 62 -0.82 -8.01 3.95
N LEU A 63 -0.20 -6.90 4.36
CA LEU A 63 1.22 -6.64 4.09
C LEU A 63 2.13 -7.67 4.75
N GLY A 64 1.77 -8.13 5.96
CA GLY A 64 2.47 -9.23 6.63
C GLY A 64 2.15 -10.60 6.01
N ALA A 65 0.87 -10.88 5.76
CA ALA A 65 0.39 -12.19 5.29
C ALA A 65 0.79 -12.52 3.85
N VAL A 66 0.81 -11.54 2.93
CA VAL A 66 1.22 -11.72 1.53
C VAL A 66 2.74 -11.95 1.42
N HIS A 67 3.52 -11.59 2.44
CA HIS A 67 4.99 -11.64 2.41
C HIS A 67 5.60 -12.85 3.13
N LEU A 68 4.78 -13.68 3.77
CA LEU A 68 5.22 -14.99 4.25
C LEU A 68 5.28 -16.06 3.14
N GLY A 69 4.74 -15.77 1.95
CA GLY A 69 4.71 -16.69 0.79
C GLY A 69 5.36 -16.18 -0.50
N PHE A 70 5.74 -14.90 -0.58
CA PHE A 70 6.43 -14.30 -1.75
C PHE A 70 7.63 -13.46 -1.28
N PRO A 71 8.72 -13.38 -2.05
CA PRO A 71 9.93 -12.69 -1.60
C PRO A 71 9.70 -11.18 -1.50
N SER A 72 10.20 -10.61 -0.41
CA SER A 72 10.98 -9.36 -0.45
C SER A 72 10.22 -8.04 -0.58
N VAL A 73 9.52 -7.64 0.50
CA VAL A 73 9.58 -6.21 0.85
C VAL A 73 10.80 -6.01 1.71
N GLN A 74 11.74 -5.23 1.21
CA GLN A 74 12.97 -4.95 1.94
C GLN A 74 12.63 -4.29 3.28
N PRO A 75 13.30 -4.64 4.39
CA PRO A 75 13.05 -4.03 5.69
C PRO A 75 13.02 -2.50 5.63
N LYS A 76 13.95 -1.89 4.88
CA LYS A 76 13.99 -0.44 4.65
C LYS A 76 12.69 0.13 4.07
N THR A 77 12.03 -0.59 3.18
CA THR A 77 10.75 -0.21 2.58
C THR A 77 9.62 -0.28 3.60
N LEU A 78 9.56 -1.35 4.40
CA LEU A 78 8.59 -1.48 5.49
C LEU A 78 8.75 -0.37 6.53
N LEU A 79 9.99 -0.07 6.89
CA LEU A 79 10.29 1.03 7.79
C LEU A 79 9.85 2.38 7.20
N ARG A 80 10.15 2.66 5.93
CA ARG A 80 9.70 3.91 5.29
C ARG A 80 8.18 4.03 5.30
N LEU A 81 7.45 2.93 5.11
CA LEU A 81 5.99 2.92 5.26
C LEU A 81 5.58 3.23 6.70
N ALA A 82 6.18 2.52 7.66
CA ALA A 82 5.86 2.65 9.08
C ALA A 82 6.21 4.03 9.65
N LEU A 83 7.23 4.70 9.11
CA LEU A 83 7.62 6.05 9.51
C LEU A 83 6.74 7.15 8.89
N ASN A 84 6.00 6.86 7.82
CA ASN A 84 5.24 7.85 7.05
C ASN A 84 3.76 7.44 6.88
N LEU A 85 3.13 6.98 7.97
CA LEU A 85 1.76 6.44 7.93
C LEU A 85 0.73 7.43 7.37
N ASP A 86 0.81 8.71 7.74
CA ASP A 86 -0.09 9.75 7.24
C ASP A 86 0.03 9.93 5.72
N GLU A 87 1.24 9.86 5.20
CA GLU A 87 1.49 9.96 3.78
C GLU A 87 1.01 8.70 3.04
N VAL A 88 1.31 7.52 3.56
CA VAL A 88 0.79 6.24 3.04
C VAL A 88 -0.73 6.30 2.96
N PHE A 89 -1.38 6.81 4.00
CA PHE A 89 -2.81 6.98 4.07
C PHE A 89 -3.37 7.90 2.96
N GLN A 90 -2.80 9.10 2.83
CA GLN A 90 -3.21 10.05 1.79
C GLN A 90 -3.00 9.48 0.39
N ARG A 91 -1.92 8.72 0.17
CA ARG A 91 -1.61 8.11 -1.12
C ARG A 91 -2.57 6.98 -1.46
N ILE A 92 -2.91 6.10 -0.50
CA ILE A 92 -3.96 5.08 -0.67
C ILE A 92 -5.28 5.74 -1.06
N PHE A 93 -5.66 6.82 -0.35
CA PHE A 93 -6.88 7.55 -0.66
C PHE A 93 -6.87 8.12 -2.09
N ARG A 94 -5.77 8.76 -2.49
CA ARG A 94 -5.60 9.27 -3.87
C ARG A 94 -5.70 8.17 -4.91
N LEU A 95 -5.03 7.03 -4.71
CA LEU A 95 -5.14 5.88 -5.61
C LEU A 95 -6.60 5.40 -5.73
N LYS A 96 -7.33 5.35 -4.61
CA LYS A 96 -8.75 4.97 -4.62
C LYS A 96 -9.63 5.96 -5.40
N THR A 97 -9.29 7.25 -5.39
CA THR A 97 -10.01 8.24 -6.22
C THR A 97 -9.74 8.11 -7.71
N MET A 98 -8.55 7.61 -8.10
CA MET A 98 -8.17 7.41 -9.51
C MET A 98 -8.65 6.07 -10.06
N LEU A 99 -8.72 5.05 -9.19
CA LEU A 99 -9.03 3.65 -9.51
C LEU A 99 -10.12 3.15 -8.55
N PRO A 100 -11.39 3.57 -8.75
CA PRO A 100 -12.45 3.36 -7.79
C PRO A 100 -12.90 1.90 -7.66
N ALA A 101 -12.81 1.08 -8.71
CA ALA A 101 -13.19 -0.34 -8.67
C ALA A 101 -12.04 -1.25 -8.21
N CYS A 102 -10.78 -0.80 -8.28
CA CYS A 102 -9.62 -1.59 -7.83
C CYS A 102 -9.59 -1.80 -6.31
N ASP A 103 -9.07 -2.97 -5.91
CA ASP A 103 -8.56 -3.21 -4.56
C ASP A 103 -7.16 -2.61 -4.40
N ILE A 104 -7.13 -1.38 -3.86
CA ILE A 104 -5.89 -0.63 -3.65
C ILE A 104 -4.99 -1.30 -2.62
N LEU A 105 -5.55 -1.93 -1.59
CA LEU A 105 -4.74 -2.59 -0.57
C LEU A 105 -4.01 -3.78 -1.18
N PHE A 106 -4.71 -4.56 -1.99
CA PHE A 106 -4.11 -5.67 -2.74
C PHE A 106 -3.01 -5.19 -3.71
N MET A 107 -3.25 -4.09 -4.43
CA MET A 107 -2.25 -3.47 -5.30
C MET A 107 -1.01 -3.00 -4.52
N VAL A 108 -1.19 -2.37 -3.37
CA VAL A 108 -0.09 -1.91 -2.51
C VAL A 108 0.67 -3.08 -1.91
N CYS A 109 -0.01 -4.17 -1.52
CA CYS A 109 0.66 -5.41 -1.10
C CYS A 109 1.53 -5.99 -2.23
N LYS A 110 1.08 -5.96 -3.49
CA LYS A 110 1.90 -6.39 -4.64
C LYS A 110 3.07 -5.43 -4.93
N ARG A 111 2.88 -4.12 -4.69
CA ARG A 111 3.87 -3.08 -5.02
C ARG A 111 3.84 -1.94 -3.97
N PRO A 112 4.51 -2.11 -2.81
CA PRO A 112 4.43 -1.13 -1.73
C PRO A 112 5.06 0.23 -2.08
N THR A 113 5.97 0.26 -3.06
CA THR A 113 6.59 1.50 -3.53
C THR A 113 5.58 2.48 -4.13
N LEU A 114 4.38 2.03 -4.55
CA LEU A 114 3.30 2.90 -5.03
C LEU A 114 2.90 3.98 -4.03
N VAL A 115 3.03 3.69 -2.73
CA VAL A 115 2.66 4.61 -1.66
C VAL A 115 3.88 5.17 -0.93
N ILE A 116 5.09 4.99 -1.48
CA ILE A 116 6.36 5.47 -0.91
C ILE A 116 7.06 6.45 -1.85
N ASP A 117 7.16 6.14 -3.15
CA ASP A 117 7.91 6.97 -4.11
C ASP A 117 7.01 8.06 -4.69
N ASP A 118 7.54 9.27 -4.94
CA ASP A 118 6.81 10.50 -5.31
C ASP A 118 6.04 10.46 -6.65
N ASP A 119 5.90 9.29 -7.25
CA ASP A 119 5.46 9.09 -8.61
C ASP A 119 3.95 8.88 -8.77
N LEU A 120 3.12 9.37 -7.83
CA LEU A 120 1.67 9.47 -8.05
C LEU A 120 1.32 10.28 -9.30
N GLN A 121 2.19 11.21 -9.70
CA GLN A 121 2.06 11.93 -10.96
C GLN A 121 2.30 11.03 -12.18
N LEU A 122 3.24 10.08 -12.10
CA LEU A 122 3.43 9.06 -13.16
C LEU A 122 2.24 8.11 -13.23
N VAL A 123 1.65 7.74 -12.08
CA VAL A 123 0.42 6.95 -12.05
C VAL A 123 -0.68 7.69 -12.81
N HIS A 124 -0.95 8.96 -12.46
CA HIS A 124 -1.94 9.76 -13.16
C HIS A 124 -1.65 9.89 -14.66
N THR A 125 -0.39 10.15 -15.03
CA THR A 125 0.03 10.27 -16.44
C THR A 125 -0.19 8.96 -17.21
N THR A 126 0.21 7.82 -16.63
CA THR A 126 0.03 6.50 -17.25
C THR A 126 -1.45 6.17 -17.46
N LEU A 127 -2.31 6.49 -16.49
CA LEU A 127 -3.76 6.30 -16.60
C LEU A 127 -4.35 7.16 -17.73
N GLN A 128 -3.92 8.42 -17.86
CA GLN A 128 -4.34 9.28 -18.96
C GLN A 128 -3.85 8.76 -20.32
N ASP A 129 -2.61 8.26 -20.40
CA ASP A 129 -2.07 7.69 -21.64
C ASP A 129 -2.84 6.45 -22.10
N LEU A 130 -3.21 5.56 -21.17
CA LEU A 130 -4.06 4.41 -21.48
C LEU A 130 -5.44 4.86 -21.97
N LYS A 131 -6.03 5.87 -21.32
CA LYS A 131 -7.31 6.44 -21.78
C LYS A 131 -7.21 7.04 -23.18
N ASN A 132 -6.13 7.78 -23.47
CA ASN A 132 -5.88 8.39 -24.78
C ASN A 132 -5.63 7.33 -25.88
N LYS A 133 -5.10 6.16 -25.52
CA LYS A 133 -4.96 5.00 -26.41
C LYS A 133 -6.28 4.24 -26.65
N GLY A 134 -7.37 4.66 -26.03
CA GLY A 134 -8.71 4.10 -26.23
C GLY A 134 -9.04 2.92 -25.31
N TYR A 135 -8.26 2.67 -24.26
CA TYR A 135 -8.62 1.67 -23.25
C TYR A 135 -9.82 2.15 -22.44
N SER A 136 -10.78 1.26 -22.19
CA SER A 136 -11.91 1.54 -21.30
C SER A 136 -11.48 1.63 -19.84
N SER A 137 -12.27 2.31 -18.99
CA SER A 137 -11.98 2.42 -17.55
C SER A 137 -11.80 1.04 -16.92
N ASP A 138 -12.70 0.10 -17.20
CA ASP A 138 -12.66 -1.26 -16.66
C ASP A 138 -11.37 -2.00 -17.05
N MET A 139 -10.91 -1.84 -18.30
CA MET A 139 -9.63 -2.41 -18.73
C MET A 139 -8.43 -1.77 -18.03
N ILE A 140 -8.46 -0.45 -17.85
CA ILE A 140 -7.38 0.29 -17.17
C ILE A 140 -7.28 -0.17 -15.71
N GLU A 141 -8.42 -0.32 -15.04
CA GLU A 141 -8.50 -0.78 -13.65
C GLU A 141 -8.06 -2.24 -13.51
N ALA A 142 -8.46 -3.12 -14.44
CA ALA A 142 -7.95 -4.49 -14.48
C ALA A 142 -6.42 -4.55 -14.68
N ILE A 143 -5.87 -3.75 -15.60
CA ILE A 143 -4.42 -3.67 -15.83
C ILE A 143 -3.69 -3.15 -14.58
N ALA A 144 -4.25 -2.13 -13.92
CA ALA A 144 -3.69 -1.55 -12.71
C ALA A 144 -3.63 -2.57 -11.56
N GLU A 145 -4.68 -3.37 -11.39
CA GLU A 145 -4.79 -4.36 -10.33
C GLU A 145 -3.91 -5.59 -10.56
N ASP A 146 -3.84 -6.06 -11.82
CA ASP A 146 -3.03 -7.21 -12.20
C ASP A 146 -1.55 -6.87 -12.28
N PHE A 147 -1.22 -5.68 -12.80
CA PHE A 147 0.14 -5.25 -13.09
C PHE A 147 0.46 -3.85 -12.53
N PRO A 148 0.42 -3.64 -11.20
CA PRO A 148 0.61 -2.32 -10.58
C PRO A 148 1.97 -1.67 -10.92
N GLY A 149 2.99 -2.48 -11.25
CA GLY A 149 4.30 -1.98 -11.69
C GLY A 149 4.28 -1.22 -13.02
N LEU A 150 3.23 -1.38 -13.85
CA LEU A 150 3.09 -0.63 -15.09
C LEU A 150 2.71 0.84 -14.85
N LEU A 151 2.08 1.14 -13.71
CA LEU A 151 1.64 2.51 -13.35
C LEU A 151 2.81 3.46 -13.04
N VAL A 152 3.97 2.88 -12.75
CA VAL A 152 5.19 3.61 -12.38
C VAL A 152 6.36 3.27 -13.31
N LYS A 153 6.07 2.72 -14.51
CA LYS A 153 7.10 2.54 -15.51
C LYS A 153 7.53 3.93 -15.99
N VAL A 154 8.82 4.24 -15.81
CA VAL A 154 9.47 5.39 -16.44
C VAL A 154 9.08 5.34 -17.92
N PRO A 155 8.50 6.43 -18.49
CA PRO A 155 8.29 6.47 -19.93
C PRO A 155 9.63 6.15 -20.58
N PRO A 156 9.68 5.33 -21.65
CA PRO A 156 10.93 5.18 -22.38
C PRO A 156 11.39 6.59 -22.70
N SER A 157 12.55 6.97 -22.16
CA SER A 157 13.17 8.26 -22.40
C SER A 157 13.02 8.50 -23.88
N SER A 158 12.31 9.57 -24.26
CA SER A 158 12.33 10.02 -25.64
C SER A 158 13.79 10.25 -25.95
N SER A 159 14.39 9.32 -26.69
CA SER A 159 15.69 9.51 -27.29
C SER A 159 15.57 10.75 -28.16
N LEU A 160 16.12 11.85 -27.66
CA LEU A 160 16.50 13.03 -28.44
C LEU A 160 18.02 13.01 -28.56
#